data_AF-D0NSI3-F1
#
_entry.id   AF-D0NSI3-F1
#
_cell.length_a   1.000
_cell.length_b   1.000
_cell.length_c   1.000
_cell.angle_alpha   90.00
_cell.angle_beta   90.00
_cell.angle_gamma   90.00
#
_symmetry.space_group_name_H-M   'P 1'
#
loop_
_entity.id
_entity.type
_entity.pdbx_description
1 polymer ?
#
loop_
_entity_poly.entity_id
_entity_poly.type
_entity_poly.pdbx_seq_one_letter_code
_entity_poly.pdbx_strand_id
1 'polypeptide(L)'
;MSSFPLWNRLACRSLTSLTPDKPSPELPTLHGKDLLSLVSRARDSHPLDWSEGPGVAEETEQWDLMDPHYDLTTAKLTKLFSLFQPNEHGMVSYDGFRRGLQAMGISCENESEFMAFIGQVDDDKSGGITYEEFLYAIQEIKLAQLFSPDFVQPLNREYRKMYGSDVPVARLGSIEYSPDRIRSAYPIEGVEKFLYSKRPNWASVRWINVEGADPLMMRRLAVRYRLHPLAVEDTLDSDLERPKYEHYDEHSSLILQTIHARDLEKALEYQSMYRFSLYVRDNKVSPFESMSKAELEKRLDDLAMGRIMAPPEQLSLYIMENVVISVQESASTLWPTLKQRLHTSYSKVRHSGTAFLVYSIVDVCVDELSPIAHTHGAKVAMLSRLLRHDPRNFKVDRLAQCSKEIKGLKLLCKPLREMITQLIESSDFEGETLRYFRDVQDHVTVIDETCDRLLDRCQSLVNDYHNARHAQQNEVSYTLTLVATVFLPAQFLTGLYGMNFVNMPELQLEHGYMIWWGVVSTIATGTITYFKFYKKWL
;
A
#
# COMPACT_ATOMS: atom_id res chain seq x y z
N MET A 1 25.09 -6.26 -32.77
CA MET A 1 24.52 -7.62 -32.92
C MET A 1 24.46 -8.19 -31.51
N SER A 2 23.36 -8.45 -30.82
CA SER A 2 21.93 -8.70 -31.14
C SER A 2 21.17 -8.48 -29.81
N SER A 3 20.36 -7.42 -29.68
CA SER A 3 18.87 -7.43 -29.71
C SER A 3 18.17 -7.93 -28.43
N PHE A 4 17.82 -7.00 -27.54
CA PHE A 4 16.60 -7.00 -26.70
C PHE A 4 16.04 -5.57 -26.65
N PRO A 5 14.71 -5.35 -26.66
CA PRO A 5 14.12 -4.07 -27.01
C PRO A 5 14.08 -3.09 -25.83
N LEU A 6 14.60 -1.89 -26.07
CA LEU A 6 14.39 -0.69 -25.26
C LEU A 6 12.90 -0.29 -25.30
N TRP A 7 12.24 -0.31 -24.14
CA TRP A 7 11.04 0.48 -23.93
C TRP A 7 11.48 1.86 -23.42
N ASN A 8 11.47 2.81 -24.33
CA ASN A 8 11.62 4.24 -24.08
C ASN A 8 10.55 4.94 -24.93
N ARG A 9 9.89 5.98 -24.37
CA ARG A 9 8.69 6.74 -24.84
C ARG A 9 7.43 6.29 -24.09
N LEU A 10 6.69 7.10 -23.34
CA LEU A 10 6.40 8.55 -23.46
C LEU A 10 6.35 9.22 -22.07
N ALA A 11 7.11 10.31 -21.95
CA ALA A 11 6.85 11.37 -20.97
C ALA A 11 5.84 12.37 -21.56
N CYS A 12 5.18 13.11 -20.65
CA CYS A 12 4.38 14.31 -20.87
C CYS A 12 3.03 14.16 -21.61
N ARG A 13 1.94 14.26 -20.84
CA ARG A 13 0.79 15.05 -21.28
C ARG A 13 0.52 16.16 -20.26
N SER A 14 0.76 17.37 -20.72
CA SER A 14 0.38 18.63 -20.10
C SER A 14 -1.14 18.73 -20.00
N LEU A 15 -1.62 19.12 -18.82
CA LEU A 15 -2.94 19.70 -18.61
C LEU A 15 -3.05 21.00 -19.41
N THR A 16 -3.62 20.95 -20.62
CA THR A 16 -4.18 22.13 -21.32
C THR A 16 -4.94 21.67 -22.56
N SER A 17 -6.27 21.53 -22.45
CA SER A 17 -7.29 21.82 -23.49
C SER A 17 -8.61 21.10 -23.16
N LEU A 18 -9.40 21.71 -22.28
CA LEU A 18 -10.85 21.49 -22.29
C LEU A 18 -11.40 22.28 -23.48
N THR A 19 -11.89 21.58 -24.49
CA THR A 19 -12.82 22.14 -25.48
C THR A 19 -14.22 21.70 -25.06
N PRO A 20 -15.22 22.60 -25.01
CA PRO A 20 -16.61 22.22 -24.79
C PRO A 20 -17.22 21.84 -26.15
N ASP A 21 -17.87 20.67 -26.20
CA ASP A 21 -19.00 20.33 -27.08
C ASP A 21 -18.97 18.84 -27.44
N LYS A 22 -19.69 18.06 -26.62
CA LYS A 22 -20.41 16.86 -27.05
C LYS A 22 -21.46 16.55 -26.00
N PRO A 23 -22.75 16.35 -26.37
CA PRO A 23 -23.74 15.89 -25.42
C PRO A 23 -23.33 14.50 -24.94
N SER A 24 -23.07 14.39 -23.63
CA SER A 24 -22.81 13.14 -22.92
C SER A 24 -24.08 12.29 -22.89
N PRO A 25 -23.98 10.95 -22.98
CA PRO A 25 -25.16 10.09 -22.93
C PRO A 25 -25.79 10.17 -21.54
N GLU A 26 -27.10 10.39 -21.47
CA GLU A 26 -27.86 10.36 -20.21
C GLU A 26 -27.87 8.93 -19.64
N LEU A 27 -27.55 8.77 -18.35
CA LEU A 27 -27.80 7.52 -17.63
C LEU A 27 -29.31 7.33 -17.50
N PRO A 28 -29.84 6.09 -17.62
CA PRO A 28 -31.26 5.85 -17.44
C PRO A 28 -31.67 6.15 -16.00
N THR A 29 -32.42 7.23 -15.79
CA THR A 29 -33.11 7.53 -14.54
C THR A 29 -34.34 6.63 -14.38
N LEU A 30 -34.96 6.63 -13.19
CA LEU A 30 -36.09 5.76 -12.84
C LEU A 30 -37.37 6.03 -13.65
N HIS A 31 -37.37 6.99 -14.57
CA HIS A 31 -38.53 7.43 -15.34
C HIS A 31 -39.34 6.26 -15.90
N GLY A 32 -40.55 6.11 -15.35
CA GLY A 32 -41.58 5.19 -15.87
C GLY A 32 -41.48 3.74 -15.41
N LYS A 33 -40.76 3.40 -14.33
CA LYS A 33 -40.65 2.01 -13.84
C LYS A 33 -41.55 1.71 -12.63
N ASP A 34 -42.21 0.56 -12.68
CA ASP A 34 -43.18 0.08 -11.67
C ASP A 34 -42.48 -0.39 -10.38
N LEU A 35 -42.93 0.12 -9.23
CA LEU A 35 -42.25 0.01 -7.93
C LEU A 35 -42.13 -1.44 -7.44
N LEU A 36 -43.13 -2.26 -7.70
CA LEU A 36 -43.06 -3.68 -7.37
C LEU A 36 -42.20 -4.45 -8.35
N SER A 37 -42.09 -4.07 -9.63
CA SER A 37 -41.14 -4.72 -10.54
C SER A 37 -39.69 -4.56 -10.08
N LEU A 38 -39.36 -3.47 -9.37
CA LEU A 38 -38.01 -3.27 -8.80
C LEU A 38 -37.80 -4.10 -7.54
N VAL A 39 -38.75 -4.10 -6.61
CA VAL A 39 -38.63 -4.78 -5.30
C VAL A 39 -38.98 -6.29 -5.37
N SER A 40 -39.83 -6.71 -6.31
CA SER A 40 -40.25 -8.10 -6.51
C SER A 40 -39.40 -8.90 -7.52
N ARG A 41 -38.69 -8.25 -8.46
CA ARG A 41 -37.74 -8.93 -9.37
C ARG A 41 -36.56 -9.59 -8.66
N ALA A 42 -36.28 -9.21 -7.41
CA ALA A 42 -35.35 -9.92 -6.54
C ALA A 42 -35.81 -11.35 -6.19
N ARG A 43 -37.03 -11.76 -6.56
CA ARG A 43 -37.58 -13.09 -6.26
C ARG A 43 -38.04 -13.95 -7.45
N ASP A 44 -38.56 -13.43 -8.56
CA ASP A 44 -39.13 -14.31 -9.62
C ASP A 44 -38.93 -13.79 -11.07
N SER A 45 -38.72 -14.70 -12.04
CA SER A 45 -38.12 -14.49 -13.38
C SER A 45 -39.07 -14.55 -14.62
N HIS A 46 -38.87 -13.63 -15.61
CA HIS A 46 -39.21 -13.59 -17.08
C HIS A 46 -40.69 -13.45 -17.60
N PRO A 47 -40.99 -13.02 -18.88
CA PRO A 47 -40.37 -12.01 -19.81
C PRO A 47 -41.38 -11.06 -20.62
N LEU A 48 -40.87 -9.98 -21.27
CA LEU A 48 -41.42 -9.18 -22.44
C LEU A 48 -42.61 -8.17 -22.20
N ASP A 49 -42.86 -7.02 -22.88
CA ASP A 49 -42.18 -6.14 -23.87
C ASP A 49 -42.90 -4.76 -24.09
N TRP A 50 -42.15 -3.70 -24.46
CA TRP A 50 -42.37 -2.30 -24.98
C TRP A 50 -43.62 -1.41 -24.72
N SER A 51 -43.38 -0.11 -24.42
CA SER A 51 -43.61 1.04 -25.35
C SER A 51 -43.16 2.41 -24.79
N GLU A 52 -42.92 3.39 -25.67
CA GLU A 52 -42.12 4.63 -25.53
C GLU A 52 -42.85 5.91 -25.06
N GLY A 53 -42.13 6.75 -24.29
CA GLY A 53 -42.04 8.24 -24.38
C GLY A 53 -43.13 9.11 -23.71
N PRO A 54 -42.94 10.45 -23.56
CA PRO A 54 -41.73 11.28 -23.70
C PRO A 54 -41.50 12.32 -22.54
N GLY A 55 -40.27 12.85 -22.43
CA GLY A 55 -40.07 14.31 -22.33
C GLY A 55 -39.60 14.97 -21.02
N VAL A 56 -38.30 15.30 -21.02
CA VAL A 56 -37.63 16.55 -20.58
C VAL A 56 -37.64 16.97 -19.08
N ALA A 57 -36.46 16.89 -18.48
CA ALA A 57 -35.89 17.98 -17.67
C ALA A 57 -34.36 18.00 -17.86
N GLU A 58 -33.85 19.12 -18.37
CA GLU A 58 -32.42 19.42 -18.45
C GLU A 58 -31.86 19.64 -17.04
N GLU A 59 -30.86 18.84 -16.64
CA GLU A 59 -29.84 19.27 -15.70
C GLU A 59 -28.54 18.53 -16.00
N THR A 60 -27.58 19.28 -16.53
CA THR A 60 -26.19 18.88 -16.70
C THR A 60 -25.52 18.70 -15.35
N GLU A 61 -25.23 17.47 -14.92
CA GLU A 61 -24.23 17.23 -13.88
C GLU A 61 -23.28 16.06 -14.21
N GLN A 62 -22.05 16.28 -13.77
CA GLN A 62 -20.83 15.57 -14.07
C GLN A 62 -20.88 14.07 -13.75
N TRP A 63 -20.15 13.30 -14.56
CA TRP A 63 -19.85 11.89 -14.33
C TRP A 63 -18.84 11.77 -13.21
N ASP A 64 -19.35 11.56 -12.01
CA ASP A 64 -18.55 11.30 -10.85
C ASP A 64 -19.06 10.02 -10.19
N LEU A 65 -18.16 9.25 -9.60
CA LEU A 65 -18.57 8.09 -8.81
C LEU A 65 -19.51 8.51 -7.65
N MET A 66 -19.45 9.81 -7.33
CA MET A 66 -20.31 10.67 -6.51
C MET A 66 -21.64 11.05 -7.18
N ASP A 67 -22.31 10.15 -7.90
CA ASP A 67 -23.67 10.44 -8.37
C ASP A 67 -24.54 10.80 -7.13
N PRO A 68 -25.09 12.03 -7.06
CA PRO A 68 -25.92 12.48 -5.95
C PRO A 68 -27.06 11.51 -5.63
N HIS A 69 -27.45 10.65 -6.58
CA HIS A 69 -28.45 9.62 -6.41
C HIS A 69 -28.05 8.50 -5.45
N TYR A 70 -26.78 8.25 -5.12
CA TYR A 70 -26.38 7.15 -4.21
C TYR A 70 -25.95 7.60 -2.82
N ASP A 71 -25.84 8.90 -2.63
CA ASP A 71 -25.60 9.50 -1.33
C ASP A 71 -26.83 9.33 -0.42
N LEU A 72 -26.66 8.52 0.62
CA LEU A 72 -27.65 8.22 1.66
C LEU A 72 -27.19 8.69 3.04
N THR A 73 -26.40 9.76 3.07
CA THR A 73 -26.02 10.44 4.32
C THR A 73 -27.24 11.00 5.04
N THR A 74 -27.18 11.07 6.36
CA THR A 74 -28.26 11.51 7.24
C THR A 74 -28.68 12.93 6.90
N ALA A 75 -27.73 13.83 6.61
CA ALA A 75 -28.02 15.20 6.20
C ALA A 75 -28.89 15.27 4.93
N LYS A 76 -28.54 14.49 3.90
CA LYS A 76 -29.27 14.47 2.63
C LYS A 76 -30.63 13.81 2.75
N LEU A 77 -30.70 12.70 3.49
CA LEU A 77 -31.96 12.00 3.74
C LEU A 77 -32.93 12.80 4.59
N THR A 78 -32.44 13.55 5.58
CA THR A 78 -33.27 14.45 6.38
C THR A 78 -33.85 15.56 5.51
N LYS A 79 -33.03 16.15 4.63
CA LYS A 79 -33.49 17.14 3.65
C LYS A 79 -34.53 16.55 2.69
N LEU A 80 -34.27 15.36 2.14
CA LEU A 80 -35.23 14.65 1.28
C LEU A 80 -36.53 14.37 2.02
N PHE A 81 -36.48 13.84 3.24
CA PHE A 81 -37.66 13.57 4.06
C PHE A 81 -38.49 14.84 4.31
N SER A 82 -37.86 15.99 4.53
CA SER A 82 -38.58 17.26 4.68
C SER A 82 -39.39 17.66 3.44
N LEU A 83 -38.94 17.29 2.24
CA LEU A 83 -39.65 17.60 0.98
C LEU A 83 -40.95 16.79 0.84
N PHE A 84 -41.04 15.66 1.56
CA PHE A 84 -42.23 14.81 1.60
C PHE A 84 -43.31 15.35 2.55
N GLN A 85 -43.08 16.53 3.16
CA GLN A 85 -44.03 17.26 4.01
C GLN A 85 -44.59 16.39 5.16
N PRO A 86 -43.74 15.95 6.11
CA PRO A 86 -44.20 15.22 7.28
C PRO A 86 -45.20 16.06 8.08
N ASN A 87 -46.18 15.38 8.69
CA ASN A 87 -47.20 16.00 9.54
C ASN A 87 -46.63 16.48 10.88
N GLU A 88 -47.49 17.03 11.76
CA GLU A 88 -47.09 17.51 13.10
C GLU A 88 -46.49 16.43 14.00
N HIS A 89 -46.72 15.15 13.69
CA HIS A 89 -46.14 13.99 14.38
C HIS A 89 -44.84 13.50 13.73
N GLY A 90 -44.32 14.20 12.71
CA GLY A 90 -43.08 13.83 12.01
C GLY A 90 -43.24 12.65 11.04
N MET A 91 -44.48 12.29 10.65
CA MET A 91 -44.77 11.17 9.74
C MET A 91 -45.25 11.67 8.38
N VAL A 92 -44.84 10.98 7.31
CA VAL A 92 -45.28 11.24 5.95
C VAL A 92 -46.53 10.41 5.64
N SER A 93 -47.59 11.01 5.13
CA SER A 93 -48.78 10.26 4.69
C SER A 93 -48.46 9.36 3.49
N TYR A 94 -49.14 8.23 3.31
CA TYR A 94 -48.89 7.34 2.17
C TYR A 94 -49.03 8.05 0.81
N ASP A 95 -50.00 8.95 0.69
CA ASP A 95 -50.19 9.75 -0.53
C ASP A 95 -49.05 10.77 -0.72
N GLY A 96 -48.58 11.41 0.35
CA GLY A 96 -47.39 12.26 0.32
C GLY A 96 -46.14 11.49 -0.08
N PHE A 97 -45.98 10.26 0.42
CA PHE A 97 -44.90 9.37 0.04
C PHE A 97 -44.95 8.93 -1.41
N ARG A 98 -46.15 8.59 -1.91
CA ARG A 98 -46.34 8.25 -3.32
C ARG A 98 -45.96 9.41 -4.24
N ARG A 99 -46.43 10.62 -3.93
CA ARG A 99 -46.12 11.82 -4.70
C ARG A 99 -44.62 12.13 -4.69
N GLY A 100 -43.97 11.96 -3.54
CA GLY A 100 -42.53 12.14 -3.44
C GLY A 100 -41.75 11.10 -4.25
N LEU A 101 -42.17 9.84 -4.25
CA LEU A 101 -41.57 8.79 -5.10
C LEU A 101 -41.78 9.08 -6.60
N GLN A 102 -42.96 9.55 -6.99
CA GLN A 102 -43.26 10.00 -8.36
C GLN A 102 -42.41 11.20 -8.78
N ALA A 103 -42.20 12.16 -7.87
CA ALA A 103 -41.31 13.31 -8.10
C ALA A 103 -39.84 12.89 -8.23
N MET A 104 -39.45 11.77 -7.60
CA MET A 104 -38.15 11.11 -7.80
C MET A 104 -38.10 10.23 -9.06
N GLY A 105 -39.15 10.26 -9.88
CA GLY A 105 -39.23 9.54 -11.15
C GLY A 105 -39.64 8.08 -11.04
N ILE A 106 -40.01 7.58 -9.86
CA ILE A 106 -40.44 6.19 -9.65
C ILE A 106 -41.94 6.09 -9.92
N SER A 107 -42.35 5.24 -10.87
CA SER A 107 -43.77 5.08 -11.19
C SER A 107 -44.46 4.20 -10.14
N CYS A 108 -45.53 4.75 -9.56
CA CYS A 108 -46.40 4.11 -8.57
C CYS A 108 -47.84 4.01 -9.11
N GLU A 109 -48.02 3.68 -10.39
CA GLU A 109 -49.32 3.72 -11.05
C GLU A 109 -50.29 2.65 -10.51
N ASN A 110 -49.78 1.48 -10.13
CA ASN A 110 -50.61 0.41 -9.58
C ASN A 110 -50.84 0.57 -8.06
N GLU A 111 -52.08 0.89 -7.68
CA GLU A 111 -52.52 1.06 -6.28
C GLU A 111 -52.26 -0.17 -5.42
N SER A 112 -52.57 -1.35 -5.97
CA SER A 112 -52.45 -2.61 -5.22
C SER A 112 -50.99 -2.93 -4.90
N GLU A 113 -50.10 -2.57 -5.81
CA GLU A 113 -48.67 -2.76 -5.66
C GLU A 113 -48.07 -1.76 -4.69
N PHE A 114 -48.41 -0.48 -4.83
CA PHE A 114 -47.99 0.54 -3.89
C PHE A 114 -48.42 0.20 -2.45
N MET A 115 -49.66 -0.26 -2.26
CA MET A 115 -50.13 -0.69 -0.94
C MET A 115 -49.43 -1.94 -0.41
N ALA A 116 -49.04 -2.87 -1.29
CA ALA A 116 -48.23 -4.03 -0.89
C ALA A 116 -46.80 -3.63 -0.48
N PHE A 117 -46.20 -2.66 -1.15
CA PHE A 117 -44.91 -2.08 -0.77
C PHE A 117 -45.01 -1.31 0.55
N ILE A 118 -46.03 -0.46 0.71
CA ILE A 118 -46.31 0.24 1.97
C ILE A 118 -46.50 -0.75 3.12
N GLY A 119 -47.24 -1.84 2.90
CA GLY A 119 -47.41 -2.87 3.93
C GLY A 119 -46.12 -3.62 4.31
N GLN A 120 -45.03 -3.46 3.56
CA GLN A 120 -43.68 -3.95 3.92
C GLN A 120 -42.81 -2.87 4.57
N VAL A 121 -43.05 -1.60 4.24
CA VAL A 121 -42.29 -0.44 4.74
C VAL A 121 -42.83 0.01 6.10
N ASP A 122 -44.15 0.10 6.24
CA ASP A 122 -44.88 0.42 7.47
C ASP A 122 -45.11 -0.86 8.28
N ASP A 123 -44.06 -1.31 8.98
CA ASP A 123 -44.07 -2.57 9.74
C ASP A 123 -44.95 -2.46 10.99
N ASP A 124 -45.05 -1.27 11.58
CA ASP A 124 -45.84 -1.01 12.79
C ASP A 124 -47.32 -0.67 12.52
N LYS A 125 -47.67 -0.45 11.24
CA LYS A 125 -49.01 -0.06 10.77
C LYS A 125 -49.52 1.21 11.44
N SER A 126 -48.62 2.15 11.70
CA SER A 126 -48.92 3.43 12.35
C SER A 126 -49.81 4.35 11.50
N GLY A 127 -50.01 4.04 10.21
CA GLY A 127 -50.85 4.83 9.30
C GLY A 127 -50.12 6.03 8.70
N GLY A 128 -48.80 6.06 8.81
CA GLY A 128 -47.89 7.04 8.23
C GLY A 128 -46.49 6.43 8.14
N ILE A 129 -45.58 7.10 7.45
CA ILE A 129 -44.21 6.65 7.27
C ILE A 129 -43.31 7.52 8.13
N THR A 130 -42.70 6.89 9.12
CA THR A 130 -41.68 7.50 9.97
C THR A 130 -40.40 7.75 9.18
N TYR A 131 -39.46 8.53 9.74
CA TYR A 131 -38.16 8.75 9.10
C TYR A 131 -37.37 7.44 8.92
N GLU A 132 -37.46 6.50 9.88
CA GLU A 132 -36.76 5.22 9.80
C GLU A 132 -37.32 4.31 8.69
N GLU A 133 -38.64 4.27 8.54
CA GLU A 133 -39.31 3.53 7.48
C GLU A 133 -39.08 4.16 6.11
N PHE A 134 -39.09 5.49 6.03
CA PHE A 134 -38.70 6.22 4.83
C PHE A 134 -37.27 5.86 4.42
N LEU A 135 -36.33 5.90 5.37
CA LEU A 135 -34.95 5.53 5.14
C LEU A 135 -34.84 4.09 4.62
N TYR A 136 -35.52 3.14 5.27
CA TYR A 136 -35.55 1.75 4.85
C TYR A 136 -36.09 1.61 3.41
N ALA A 137 -37.22 2.25 3.11
CA ALA A 137 -37.83 2.21 1.79
C ALA A 137 -36.89 2.74 0.69
N ILE A 138 -36.26 3.89 0.91
CA ILE A 138 -35.32 4.48 -0.06
C ILE A 138 -34.09 3.58 -0.24
N GLN A 139 -33.57 2.99 0.83
CA GLN A 139 -32.45 2.03 0.75
C GLN A 139 -32.83 0.82 -0.10
N GLU A 140 -33.98 0.19 0.16
CA GLU A 140 -34.40 -1.02 -0.54
C GLU A 140 -34.65 -0.75 -2.03
N ILE A 141 -35.28 0.39 -2.36
CA ILE A 141 -35.51 0.81 -3.75
C ILE A 141 -34.17 0.99 -4.48
N LYS A 142 -33.23 1.75 -3.90
CA LYS A 142 -31.93 1.99 -4.52
C LYS A 142 -31.10 0.71 -4.63
N LEU A 143 -31.16 -0.16 -3.62
CA LEU A 143 -30.43 -1.42 -3.63
C LEU A 143 -30.98 -2.35 -4.72
N ALA A 144 -32.31 -2.44 -4.85
CA ALA A 144 -32.97 -3.23 -5.88
C ALA A 144 -32.60 -2.75 -7.30
N GLN A 145 -32.53 -1.44 -7.50
CA GLN A 145 -32.05 -0.86 -8.76
C GLN A 145 -30.63 -1.33 -9.12
N LEU A 146 -29.74 -1.45 -8.12
CA LEU A 146 -28.36 -1.92 -8.32
C LEU A 146 -28.23 -3.43 -8.62
N PHE A 147 -29.32 -4.19 -8.54
CA PHE A 147 -29.40 -5.59 -8.97
C PHE A 147 -30.17 -5.77 -10.29
N SER A 148 -30.93 -4.77 -10.72
CA SER A 148 -31.69 -4.81 -11.97
C SER A 148 -30.78 -4.89 -13.20
N PRO A 149 -30.93 -5.91 -14.09
CA PRO A 149 -30.11 -6.06 -15.30
C PRO A 149 -30.19 -4.83 -16.21
N ASP A 150 -31.36 -4.21 -16.28
CA ASP A 150 -31.64 -3.02 -17.11
C ASP A 150 -30.80 -1.82 -16.69
N PHE A 151 -30.40 -1.77 -15.42
CA PHE A 151 -29.56 -0.71 -14.86
C PHE A 151 -28.07 -1.08 -14.88
N VAL A 152 -27.75 -2.33 -14.55
CA VAL A 152 -26.37 -2.82 -14.45
C VAL A 152 -25.69 -2.92 -15.83
N GLN A 153 -26.41 -3.29 -16.89
CA GLN A 153 -25.82 -3.43 -18.23
C GLN A 153 -25.29 -2.10 -18.81
N PRO A 154 -26.06 -0.99 -18.81
CA PRO A 154 -25.55 0.33 -19.19
C PRO A 154 -24.37 0.77 -18.33
N LEU A 155 -24.48 0.61 -17.01
CA LEU A 155 -23.45 1.02 -16.07
C LEU A 155 -22.13 0.28 -16.31
N ASN A 156 -22.19 -1.04 -16.52
CA ASN A 156 -21.01 -1.84 -16.87
C ASN A 156 -20.39 -1.42 -18.20
N ARG A 157 -21.20 -1.01 -19.19
CA ARG A 157 -20.68 -0.50 -20.47
C ARG A 157 -19.89 0.79 -20.26
N GLU A 158 -20.36 1.67 -19.39
CA GLU A 158 -19.66 2.92 -19.04
C GLU A 158 -18.38 2.65 -18.23
N TYR A 159 -18.43 1.77 -17.23
CA TYR A 159 -17.23 1.37 -16.49
C TYR A 159 -16.15 0.79 -17.41
N ARG A 160 -16.53 -0.03 -18.38
CA ARG A 160 -15.57 -0.57 -19.37
C ARG A 160 -14.96 0.51 -20.27
N LYS A 161 -15.67 1.61 -20.54
CA LYS A 161 -15.10 2.74 -21.30
C LYS A 161 -14.11 3.53 -20.47
N MET A 162 -14.38 3.71 -19.17
CA MET A 162 -13.56 4.51 -18.26
C MET A 162 -12.31 3.77 -17.77
N TYR A 163 -12.48 2.51 -17.35
CA TYR A 163 -11.44 1.71 -16.69
C TYR A 163 -10.88 0.58 -17.58
N GLY A 164 -11.41 0.40 -18.79
CA GLY A 164 -11.00 -0.68 -19.71
C GLY A 164 -11.72 -2.01 -19.47
N SER A 165 -11.28 -3.07 -20.15
CA SER A 165 -11.93 -4.40 -20.09
C SER A 165 -11.61 -5.23 -18.85
N ASP A 166 -10.58 -4.86 -18.08
CA ASP A 166 -10.07 -5.58 -16.90
C ASP A 166 -10.62 -5.03 -15.58
N VAL A 167 -11.92 -4.68 -15.52
CA VAL A 167 -12.54 -4.31 -14.23
C VAL A 167 -12.54 -5.56 -13.33
N PRO A 168 -11.86 -5.54 -12.16
CA PRO A 168 -11.80 -6.70 -11.28
C PRO A 168 -13.20 -7.01 -10.74
N VAL A 169 -13.61 -8.27 -10.85
CA VAL A 169 -14.85 -8.74 -10.23
C VAL A 169 -14.60 -8.93 -8.74
N ALA A 170 -15.30 -8.16 -7.91
CA ALA A 170 -15.15 -8.28 -6.47
C ALA A 170 -15.61 -9.65 -5.94
N ARG A 171 -14.81 -10.23 -5.05
CA ARG A 171 -15.19 -11.43 -4.28
C ARG A 171 -15.55 -11.01 -2.87
N LEU A 172 -16.75 -11.41 -2.46
CA LEU A 172 -17.28 -11.08 -1.14
C LEU A 172 -17.11 -12.26 -0.19
N GLY A 173 -16.60 -12.01 1.00
CA GLY A 173 -16.58 -12.91 2.14
C GLY A 173 -17.32 -12.32 3.33
N SER A 174 -17.82 -13.17 4.21
CA SER A 174 -18.31 -12.72 5.51
C SER A 174 -17.98 -13.71 6.62
N ILE A 175 -17.57 -13.15 7.76
CA ILE A 175 -17.41 -13.87 9.02
C ILE A 175 -18.29 -13.19 10.06
N GLU A 176 -19.21 -13.94 10.63
CA GLU A 176 -20.05 -13.52 11.74
C GLU A 176 -19.66 -14.33 12.96
N TYR A 177 -19.43 -13.65 14.08
CA TYR A 177 -18.95 -14.33 15.27
C TYR A 177 -19.53 -13.74 16.55
N SER A 178 -19.50 -14.57 17.58
CA SER A 178 -19.74 -14.30 18.98
C SER A 178 -18.72 -15.10 19.80
N PRO A 179 -18.61 -14.88 21.12
CA PRO A 179 -17.71 -15.66 21.98
C PRO A 179 -17.86 -17.18 21.81
N ASP A 180 -19.10 -17.65 21.65
CA ASP A 180 -19.50 -19.06 21.60
C ASP A 180 -19.66 -19.61 20.17
N ARG A 181 -19.99 -18.78 19.18
CA ARG A 181 -20.34 -19.24 17.83
C ARG A 181 -19.62 -18.46 16.74
N ILE A 182 -19.31 -19.11 15.64
CA ILE A 182 -18.74 -18.49 14.44
C ILE A 182 -19.34 -19.10 13.19
N ARG A 183 -19.58 -18.26 12.18
CA ARG A 183 -20.04 -18.63 10.86
C ARG A 183 -19.20 -17.88 9.83
N SER A 184 -18.64 -18.59 8.86
CA SER A 184 -17.86 -17.98 7.78
C SER A 184 -18.34 -18.47 6.42
N ALA A 185 -18.38 -17.56 5.45
CA ALA A 185 -18.72 -17.84 4.05
C ALA A 185 -17.75 -17.08 3.15
N TYR A 186 -17.10 -17.77 2.22
CA TYR A 186 -16.22 -17.17 1.22
C TYR A 186 -15.98 -18.18 0.07
N PRO A 187 -16.15 -17.79 -1.20
CA PRO A 187 -16.84 -16.58 -1.64
C PRO A 187 -18.36 -16.69 -1.38
N ILE A 188 -19.06 -15.56 -1.34
CA ILE A 188 -20.52 -15.49 -1.30
C ILE A 188 -21.06 -15.54 -2.73
N GLU A 189 -21.74 -16.63 -3.10
CA GLU A 189 -22.31 -16.80 -4.44
C GLU A 189 -23.59 -15.97 -4.67
N GLY A 190 -24.42 -15.83 -3.63
CA GLY A 190 -25.68 -15.07 -3.67
C GLY A 190 -25.55 -13.67 -3.07
N VAL A 191 -24.81 -12.78 -3.74
CA VAL A 191 -24.53 -11.41 -3.25
C VAL A 191 -25.80 -10.63 -2.92
N GLU A 192 -26.81 -10.69 -3.79
CA GLU A 192 -28.11 -10.03 -3.59
C GLU A 192 -28.76 -10.47 -2.27
N LYS A 193 -28.99 -11.79 -2.13
CA LYS A 193 -29.55 -12.37 -0.90
C LYS A 193 -28.72 -12.04 0.34
N PHE A 194 -27.39 -11.97 0.21
CA PHE A 194 -26.51 -11.62 1.32
C PHE A 194 -26.67 -10.16 1.73
N LEU A 195 -26.71 -9.21 0.79
CA LEU A 195 -26.88 -7.79 1.11
C LEU A 195 -28.25 -7.53 1.77
N TYR A 196 -29.32 -8.20 1.32
CA TYR A 196 -30.61 -8.12 2.01
C TYR A 196 -30.63 -8.82 3.38
N SER A 197 -29.63 -9.64 3.70
CA SER A 197 -29.57 -10.33 5.00
C SER A 197 -29.18 -9.39 6.15
N LYS A 198 -29.82 -9.55 7.31
CA LYS A 198 -29.43 -8.87 8.56
C LYS A 198 -28.39 -9.71 9.31
N ARG A 199 -27.53 -9.04 10.09
CA ARG A 199 -26.62 -9.71 11.05
C ARG A 199 -27.48 -10.60 11.95
N PRO A 200 -27.14 -11.89 12.13
CA PRO A 200 -27.88 -12.74 13.04
C PRO A 200 -27.82 -12.20 14.47
N ASN A 201 -28.93 -12.30 15.21
CA ASN A 201 -29.03 -11.78 16.58
C ASN A 201 -27.98 -12.37 17.54
N TRP A 202 -27.49 -13.59 17.28
CA TRP A 202 -26.46 -14.25 18.10
C TRP A 202 -25.05 -13.69 17.85
N ALA A 203 -24.77 -13.14 16.67
CA ALA A 203 -23.42 -12.72 16.31
C ALA A 203 -23.14 -11.33 16.89
N SER A 204 -22.10 -11.15 17.69
CA SER A 204 -21.72 -9.80 18.17
C SER A 204 -21.15 -8.93 17.05
N VAL A 205 -20.46 -9.54 16.08
CA VAL A 205 -19.84 -8.80 14.97
C VAL A 205 -20.10 -9.51 13.65
N ARG A 206 -20.37 -8.73 12.60
CA ARG A 206 -20.33 -9.16 11.20
C ARG A 206 -19.16 -8.46 10.50
N TRP A 207 -18.15 -9.24 10.14
CA TRP A 207 -17.07 -8.80 9.26
C TRP A 207 -17.41 -9.16 7.81
N ILE A 208 -17.30 -8.20 6.91
CA ILE A 208 -17.48 -8.35 5.47
C ILE A 208 -16.15 -8.01 4.81
N ASN A 209 -15.64 -8.90 3.97
CA ASN A 209 -14.39 -8.69 3.25
C ASN A 209 -14.66 -8.67 1.76
N VAL A 210 -14.14 -7.65 1.09
CA VAL A 210 -14.26 -7.43 -0.35
C VAL A 210 -12.85 -7.48 -0.93
N GLU A 211 -12.61 -8.46 -1.80
CA GLU A 211 -11.36 -8.54 -2.58
C GLU A 211 -11.65 -8.10 -4.01
N GLY A 212 -10.93 -7.08 -4.48
CA GLY A 212 -11.21 -6.36 -5.72
C GLY A 212 -12.03 -5.10 -5.47
N ALA A 213 -11.50 -3.96 -5.92
CA ALA A 213 -12.18 -2.67 -5.89
C ALA A 213 -13.17 -2.54 -7.05
N ASP A 214 -14.31 -3.24 -6.97
CA ASP A 214 -15.39 -3.17 -7.97
C ASP A 214 -16.34 -2.00 -7.66
N PRO A 215 -16.44 -0.98 -8.54
CA PRO A 215 -17.36 0.14 -8.37
C PRO A 215 -18.81 -0.25 -8.11
N LEU A 216 -19.31 -1.30 -8.78
CA LEU A 216 -20.70 -1.74 -8.61
C LEU A 216 -20.91 -2.37 -7.24
N MET A 217 -19.98 -3.19 -6.77
CA MET A 217 -20.02 -3.76 -5.43
C MET A 217 -19.96 -2.68 -4.37
N MET A 218 -19.06 -1.70 -4.53
CA MET A 218 -18.93 -0.58 -3.61
C MET A 218 -20.19 0.27 -3.55
N ARG A 219 -20.85 0.56 -4.68
CA ARG A 219 -22.16 1.23 -4.69
C ARG A 219 -23.24 0.45 -3.94
N ARG A 220 -23.26 -0.87 -4.11
CA ARG A 220 -24.21 -1.75 -3.38
C ARG A 220 -23.97 -1.72 -1.87
N LEU A 221 -22.71 -1.76 -1.45
CA LEU A 221 -22.34 -1.63 -0.04
C LEU A 221 -22.64 -0.23 0.50
N ALA A 222 -22.35 0.81 -0.28
CA ALA A 222 -22.64 2.19 0.07
C ALA A 222 -24.13 2.41 0.33
N VAL A 223 -25.01 1.90 -0.53
CA VAL A 223 -26.46 1.97 -0.30
C VAL A 223 -26.86 1.16 0.93
N ARG A 224 -26.39 -0.08 1.04
CA ARG A 224 -26.82 -1.01 2.10
C ARG A 224 -26.37 -0.58 3.50
N TYR A 225 -25.20 0.02 3.61
CA TYR A 225 -24.56 0.40 4.88
C TYR A 225 -24.49 1.91 5.09
N ARG A 226 -25.00 2.72 4.15
CA ARG A 226 -24.91 4.20 4.14
C ARG A 226 -23.47 4.68 4.28
N LEU A 227 -22.59 4.12 3.46
CA LEU A 227 -21.20 4.57 3.43
C LEU A 227 -21.15 5.97 2.83
N HIS A 228 -20.28 6.82 3.38
CA HIS A 228 -20.18 8.21 2.99
C HIS A 228 -19.56 8.28 1.58
N PRO A 229 -20.11 9.09 0.66
CA PRO A 229 -19.62 9.13 -0.71
C PRO A 229 -18.11 9.40 -0.83
N LEU A 230 -17.58 10.36 -0.07
CA LEU A 230 -16.13 10.66 -0.06
C LEU A 230 -15.27 9.46 0.38
N ALA A 231 -15.72 8.71 1.39
CA ALA A 231 -14.99 7.52 1.85
C ALA A 231 -15.05 6.37 0.82
N VAL A 232 -16.09 6.33 -0.03
CA VAL A 232 -16.20 5.38 -1.14
C VAL A 232 -15.33 5.80 -2.33
N GLU A 233 -15.27 7.10 -2.61
CA GLU A 233 -14.38 7.69 -3.61
C GLU A 233 -12.92 7.40 -3.26
N ASP A 234 -12.48 7.71 -2.04
CA ASP A 234 -11.13 7.40 -1.57
C ASP A 234 -10.77 5.91 -1.71
N THR A 235 -11.76 5.01 -1.64
CA THR A 235 -11.56 3.56 -1.76
C THR A 235 -11.45 3.07 -3.20
N LEU A 236 -11.98 3.84 -4.14
CA LEU A 236 -12.00 3.50 -5.57
C LEU A 236 -11.02 4.36 -6.38
N ASP A 237 -10.36 5.33 -5.76
CA ASP A 237 -9.27 6.07 -6.39
C ASP A 237 -8.18 5.09 -6.83
N SER A 238 -7.62 5.37 -8.01
CA SER A 238 -6.48 4.66 -8.57
C SER A 238 -5.16 5.02 -7.90
N ASP A 239 -5.08 6.18 -7.28
CA ASP A 239 -3.91 6.61 -6.51
C ASP A 239 -4.00 6.12 -5.06
N LEU A 240 -2.89 5.64 -4.52
CA LEU A 240 -2.83 5.17 -3.13
C LEU A 240 -3.03 6.32 -2.16
N GLU A 241 -4.15 6.29 -1.45
CA GLU A 241 -4.44 7.26 -0.41
C GLU A 241 -3.50 7.09 0.79
N ARG A 242 -3.21 8.21 1.46
CA ARG A 242 -2.38 8.18 2.67
C ARG A 242 -3.18 7.56 3.81
N PRO A 243 -2.55 6.81 4.73
CA PRO A 243 -3.23 6.32 5.93
C PRO A 243 -3.92 7.46 6.68
N LYS A 244 -5.23 7.33 6.91
CA LYS A 244 -6.08 8.34 7.54
C LYS A 244 -7.27 7.71 8.25
N TYR A 245 -7.73 8.37 9.30
CA TYR A 245 -8.95 8.03 10.04
C TYR A 245 -9.93 9.20 9.98
N GLU A 246 -11.18 8.93 9.58
CA GLU A 246 -12.24 9.92 9.46
C GLU A 246 -13.54 9.42 10.09
N HIS A 247 -14.22 10.28 10.84
CA HIS A 247 -15.50 9.97 11.46
C HIS A 247 -16.64 10.61 10.67
N TYR A 248 -17.68 9.83 10.37
CA TYR A 248 -18.93 10.28 9.76
C TYR A 248 -20.11 9.87 10.65
N ASP A 249 -21.27 10.49 10.43
CA ASP A 249 -22.47 10.25 11.25
C ASP A 249 -22.90 8.77 11.29
N GLU A 250 -22.75 8.03 10.18
CA GLU A 250 -23.19 6.63 10.08
C GLU A 250 -22.11 5.59 10.39
N HIS A 251 -20.84 5.96 10.26
CA HIS A 251 -19.69 5.06 10.37
C HIS A 251 -18.38 5.84 10.43
N SER A 252 -17.32 5.17 10.86
CA SER A 252 -15.96 5.68 10.73
C SER A 252 -15.26 5.01 9.55
N SER A 253 -14.47 5.76 8.81
CA SER A 253 -13.63 5.29 7.70
C SER A 253 -12.17 5.26 8.14
N LEU A 254 -11.48 4.17 7.83
CA LEU A 254 -10.05 4.03 8.06
C LEU A 254 -9.38 3.53 6.77
N ILE A 255 -8.40 4.28 6.29
CA ILE A 255 -7.56 3.88 5.16
C ILE A 255 -6.16 3.58 5.67
N LEU A 256 -5.59 2.49 5.19
CA LEU A 256 -4.21 2.11 5.46
C LEU A 256 -3.55 1.50 4.22
N GLN A 257 -2.22 1.51 4.22
CA GLN A 257 -1.42 0.89 3.16
C GLN A 257 -0.84 -0.41 3.70
N THR A 258 -1.21 -1.50 3.04
CA THR A 258 -0.71 -2.85 3.33
C THR A 258 0.49 -3.15 2.45
N ILE A 259 1.48 -3.83 3.04
CA ILE A 259 2.75 -4.11 2.35
C ILE A 259 3.12 -5.55 2.66
N HIS A 260 3.35 -6.31 1.60
CA HIS A 260 3.70 -7.71 1.70
C HIS A 260 5.16 -7.96 1.34
N ALA A 261 5.78 -8.92 2.03
CA ALA A 261 7.01 -9.52 1.55
C ALA A 261 6.68 -10.34 0.29
N ARG A 262 7.43 -10.13 -0.80
CA ARG A 262 7.26 -10.94 -2.02
C ARG A 262 7.50 -12.44 -1.80
N ASP A 263 8.34 -12.74 -0.81
CA ASP A 263 8.66 -14.09 -0.36
C ASP A 263 8.73 -14.07 1.18
N LEU A 264 7.61 -14.42 1.82
CA LEU A 264 7.46 -14.35 3.27
C LEU A 264 8.40 -15.34 3.98
N GLU A 265 8.54 -16.56 3.46
CA GLU A 265 9.41 -17.58 4.06
C GLU A 265 10.87 -17.10 4.10
N LYS A 266 11.37 -16.53 3.00
CA LYS A 266 12.72 -15.93 2.99
C LYS A 266 12.82 -14.74 3.92
N ALA A 267 11.82 -13.86 3.95
CA ALA A 267 11.85 -12.70 4.85
C ALA A 267 11.97 -13.13 6.32
N LEU A 268 11.25 -14.18 6.72
CA LEU A 268 11.33 -14.77 8.06
C LEU A 268 12.69 -15.45 8.33
N GLU A 269 13.26 -16.16 7.35
CA GLU A 269 14.62 -16.72 7.46
C GLU A 269 15.66 -15.62 7.76
N TYR A 270 15.69 -14.57 6.93
CA TYR A 270 16.64 -13.49 7.07
C TYR A 270 16.38 -12.62 8.29
N GLN A 271 15.12 -12.43 8.69
CA GLN A 271 14.76 -11.81 9.96
C GLN A 271 15.39 -12.57 11.13
N SER A 272 15.25 -13.90 11.16
CA SER A 272 15.85 -14.75 12.20
C SER A 272 17.38 -14.64 12.23
N MET A 273 18.04 -14.73 11.06
CA MET A 273 19.48 -14.56 10.93
C MET A 273 19.96 -13.19 11.40
N TYR A 274 19.26 -12.12 11.01
CA TYR A 274 19.60 -10.76 11.42
C TYR A 274 19.45 -10.57 12.92
N ARG A 275 18.31 -10.97 13.49
CA ARG A 275 18.09 -10.91 14.95
C ARG A 275 19.17 -11.66 15.71
N PHE A 276 19.58 -12.83 15.22
CA PHE A 276 20.68 -13.59 15.82
C PHE A 276 22.02 -12.84 15.74
N SER A 277 22.28 -12.12 14.65
CA SER A 277 23.52 -11.35 14.46
C SER A 277 23.67 -10.13 15.38
N LEU A 278 22.57 -9.61 15.94
CA LEU A 278 22.58 -8.44 16.81
C LEU A 278 23.15 -8.73 18.22
N TYR A 279 23.24 -10.00 18.61
CA TYR A 279 23.71 -10.39 19.94
C TYR A 279 25.00 -11.21 19.85
N VAL A 280 26.03 -10.77 20.55
CA VAL A 280 27.27 -11.53 20.72
C VAL A 280 27.04 -12.59 21.80
N ARG A 281 27.19 -13.88 21.47
CA ARG A 281 27.18 -14.98 22.45
C ARG A 281 28.56 -15.59 22.55
N ASP A 282 28.96 -16.00 23.75
CA ASP A 282 30.33 -16.35 24.15
C ASP A 282 31.09 -17.32 23.23
N ASN A 283 30.42 -18.08 22.36
CA ASN A 283 31.05 -19.06 21.46
C ASN A 283 30.42 -19.15 20.05
N LYS A 284 29.62 -18.16 19.61
CA LYS A 284 28.99 -18.22 18.28
C LYS A 284 29.34 -17.00 17.43
N VAL A 285 30.02 -17.26 16.31
CA VAL A 285 30.28 -16.29 15.24
C VAL A 285 28.94 -15.86 14.63
N SER A 286 28.77 -14.56 14.38
CA SER A 286 27.59 -14.04 13.69
C SER A 286 27.36 -14.82 12.38
N PRO A 287 26.10 -15.14 12.00
CA PRO A 287 25.80 -15.96 10.84
C PRO A 287 26.52 -15.45 9.58
N PHE A 288 26.58 -14.13 9.43
CA PHE A 288 27.19 -13.46 8.29
C PHE A 288 28.72 -13.43 8.32
N GLU A 289 29.36 -13.49 9.50
CA GLU A 289 30.81 -13.38 9.63
C GLU A 289 31.55 -14.63 9.12
N SER A 290 30.89 -15.79 9.17
CA SER A 290 31.44 -17.06 8.68
C SER A 290 31.27 -17.28 7.17
N MET A 291 30.47 -16.44 6.49
CA MET A 291 30.13 -16.64 5.08
C MET A 291 31.28 -16.26 4.15
N SER A 292 31.47 -17.06 3.10
CA SER A 292 32.41 -16.77 2.02
C SER A 292 31.88 -15.65 1.11
N LYS A 293 32.76 -15.00 0.36
CA LYS A 293 32.38 -14.00 -0.65
C LYS A 293 31.34 -14.53 -1.64
N ALA A 294 31.53 -15.76 -2.14
CA ALA A 294 30.62 -16.37 -3.11
C ALA A 294 29.23 -16.64 -2.51
N GLU A 295 29.17 -17.08 -1.25
CA GLU A 295 27.90 -17.28 -0.55
C GLU A 295 27.16 -15.95 -0.31
N LEU A 296 27.88 -14.90 0.08
CA LEU A 296 27.30 -13.57 0.27
C LEU A 296 26.74 -12.99 -1.02
N GLU A 297 27.48 -13.12 -2.13
CA GLU A 297 27.01 -12.69 -3.45
C GLU A 297 25.75 -13.45 -3.84
N LYS A 298 25.76 -14.78 -3.74
CA LYS A 298 24.60 -15.63 -4.05
C LYS A 298 23.36 -15.23 -3.23
N ARG A 299 23.49 -15.12 -1.90
CA ARG A 299 22.36 -14.76 -1.02
C ARG A 299 21.79 -13.38 -1.30
N LEU A 300 22.65 -12.39 -1.58
CA LEU A 300 22.19 -11.04 -1.93
C LEU A 300 21.52 -10.99 -3.30
N ASP A 301 21.96 -11.83 -4.24
CA ASP A 301 21.37 -11.95 -5.57
C ASP A 301 20.03 -12.72 -5.52
N ASP A 302 19.91 -13.74 -4.66
CA ASP A 302 18.67 -14.47 -4.37
C ASP A 302 17.62 -13.55 -3.70
N LEU A 303 18.06 -12.58 -2.90
CA LEU A 303 17.22 -11.49 -2.38
C LEU A 303 16.88 -10.44 -3.46
N ALA A 304 17.24 -10.70 -4.72
CA ALA A 304 16.94 -9.92 -5.91
C ALA A 304 17.14 -8.42 -5.66
N MET A 305 18.34 -8.02 -5.22
CA MET A 305 18.80 -6.64 -4.92
C MET A 305 17.79 -5.57 -5.41
N GLY A 306 16.79 -5.24 -4.60
CA GLY A 306 15.73 -4.31 -5.00
C GLY A 306 14.28 -4.71 -4.68
N ARG A 307 13.96 -5.99 -4.46
CA ARG A 307 12.55 -6.46 -4.52
C ARG A 307 12.12 -7.38 -3.38
N ILE A 308 12.44 -7.06 -2.14
CA ILE A 308 11.88 -7.78 -0.97
C ILE A 308 10.41 -7.39 -0.78
N MET A 309 10.13 -6.10 -0.94
CA MET A 309 8.82 -5.49 -0.71
C MET A 309 7.97 -5.54 -1.99
N ALA A 310 6.70 -5.94 -1.87
CA ALA A 310 5.70 -5.69 -2.90
C ALA A 310 5.35 -4.19 -2.94
N PRO A 311 4.78 -3.67 -4.04
CA PRO A 311 4.16 -2.35 -4.02
C PRO A 311 3.12 -2.29 -2.88
N PRO A 312 2.98 -1.15 -2.18
CA PRO A 312 1.90 -0.97 -1.22
C PRO A 312 0.55 -1.12 -1.91
N GLU A 313 -0.41 -1.69 -1.21
CA GLU A 313 -1.80 -1.86 -1.64
C GLU A 313 -2.73 -1.21 -0.63
N GLN A 314 -3.83 -0.61 -1.08
CA GLN A 314 -4.76 0.03 -0.19
C GLN A 314 -5.68 -0.99 0.52
N LEU A 315 -5.88 -0.78 1.82
CA LEU A 315 -6.95 -1.41 2.59
C LEU A 315 -7.83 -0.30 3.16
N SER A 316 -9.08 -0.28 2.73
CA SER A 316 -10.12 0.58 3.30
C SER A 316 -10.98 -0.22 4.27
N LEU A 317 -11.21 0.33 5.46
CA LEU A 317 -12.11 -0.21 6.46
C LEU A 317 -13.25 0.78 6.71
N TYR A 318 -14.47 0.26 6.70
CA TYR A 318 -15.64 0.98 7.20
C TYR A 318 -16.09 0.33 8.51
N ILE A 319 -16.26 1.14 9.55
CA ILE A 319 -16.46 0.70 10.92
C ILE A 319 -17.82 1.23 11.41
N MET A 320 -18.75 0.32 11.69
CA MET A 320 -20.07 0.62 12.24
C MET A 320 -20.25 -0.10 13.58
N GLU A 321 -21.35 0.20 14.26
CA GLU A 321 -21.79 -0.53 15.46
C GLU A 321 -22.11 -2.00 15.10
N ASN A 322 -21.19 -2.92 15.38
CA ASN A 322 -21.27 -4.38 15.11
C ASN A 322 -20.98 -4.85 13.67
N VAL A 323 -20.64 -3.95 12.73
CA VAL A 323 -20.26 -4.32 11.36
C VAL A 323 -18.92 -3.69 11.00
N VAL A 324 -18.05 -4.49 10.39
CA VAL A 324 -16.80 -4.01 9.79
C VAL A 324 -16.75 -4.47 8.35
N ILE A 325 -16.46 -3.57 7.42
CA ILE A 325 -16.26 -3.87 6.01
C ILE A 325 -14.81 -3.60 5.67
N SER A 326 -14.08 -4.59 5.17
CA SER A 326 -12.73 -4.43 4.61
C SER A 326 -12.77 -4.53 3.10
N VAL A 327 -12.09 -3.61 2.41
CA VAL A 327 -11.98 -3.57 0.95
C VAL A 327 -10.51 -3.52 0.57
N GLN A 328 -10.06 -4.48 -0.23
CA GLN A 328 -8.68 -4.54 -0.74
C GLN A 328 -8.70 -4.69 -2.26
N GLU A 329 -7.70 -4.12 -2.94
CA GLU A 329 -7.57 -4.20 -4.39
C GLU A 329 -7.28 -5.64 -4.87
N SER A 330 -6.47 -6.39 -4.11
CA SER A 330 -6.02 -7.73 -4.46
C SER A 330 -6.51 -8.80 -3.47
N ALA A 331 -6.09 -10.05 -3.68
CA ALA A 331 -6.45 -11.15 -2.80
C ALA A 331 -5.83 -10.96 -1.41
N SER A 332 -6.67 -11.02 -0.37
CA SER A 332 -6.28 -10.65 0.99
C SER A 332 -5.38 -11.69 1.66
N THR A 333 -4.20 -11.29 2.13
CA THR A 333 -3.44 -12.07 3.14
C THR A 333 -4.03 -11.94 4.55
N LEU A 334 -4.80 -10.88 4.79
CA LEU A 334 -5.44 -10.56 6.08
C LEU A 334 -6.57 -11.54 6.40
N TRP A 335 -7.42 -11.82 5.41
CA TRP A 335 -8.57 -12.70 5.54
C TRP A 335 -8.22 -14.09 6.10
N PRO A 336 -7.31 -14.88 5.50
CA PRO A 336 -6.97 -16.20 6.02
C PRO A 336 -6.34 -16.14 7.41
N THR A 337 -5.47 -15.16 7.67
CA THR A 337 -4.77 -14.97 8.95
C THR A 337 -5.74 -14.69 10.09
N LEU A 338 -6.64 -13.72 9.91
CA LEU A 338 -7.63 -13.36 10.93
C LEU A 338 -8.74 -14.41 11.04
N LYS A 339 -9.14 -15.05 9.93
CA LYS A 339 -10.07 -16.19 9.96
C LYS A 339 -9.53 -17.30 10.86
N GLN A 340 -8.25 -17.65 10.76
CA GLN A 340 -7.64 -18.64 11.64
C GLN A 340 -7.65 -18.20 13.12
N ARG A 341 -7.29 -16.94 13.41
CA ARG A 341 -7.35 -16.37 14.78
C ARG A 341 -8.78 -16.39 15.34
N LEU A 342 -9.79 -16.09 14.53
CA LEU A 342 -11.21 -16.12 14.90
C LEU A 342 -11.76 -17.55 15.11
N HIS A 343 -11.31 -18.52 14.31
CA HIS A 343 -11.71 -19.93 14.49
C HIS A 343 -11.07 -20.58 15.72
N THR A 344 -9.99 -20.00 16.25
CA THR A 344 -9.34 -20.47 17.48
C THR A 344 -10.26 -20.21 18.67
N SER A 345 -10.69 -21.28 19.37
CA SER A 345 -11.56 -21.17 20.54
C SER A 345 -10.93 -20.30 21.63
N TYR A 346 -11.73 -19.47 22.29
CA TYR A 346 -11.28 -18.56 23.34
C TYR A 346 -10.26 -17.49 22.91
N SER A 347 -10.07 -17.27 21.60
CA SER A 347 -9.27 -16.14 21.15
C SER A 347 -9.92 -14.82 21.56
N LYS A 348 -9.08 -13.85 21.92
CA LYS A 348 -9.54 -12.54 22.38
C LYS A 348 -10.37 -11.82 21.31
N VAL A 349 -9.93 -11.92 20.05
CA VAL A 349 -10.68 -11.36 18.90
C VAL A 349 -12.10 -11.92 18.78
N ARG A 350 -12.33 -13.20 19.09
CA ARG A 350 -13.66 -13.82 19.06
C ARG A 350 -14.56 -13.35 20.21
N HIS A 351 -13.98 -12.95 21.34
CA HIS A 351 -14.70 -12.53 22.54
C HIS A 351 -14.99 -11.02 22.57
N SER A 352 -14.36 -10.25 21.67
CA SER A 352 -14.44 -8.79 21.64
C SER A 352 -15.29 -8.27 20.47
N GLY A 353 -15.69 -7.00 20.55
CA GLY A 353 -16.49 -6.32 19.53
C GLY A 353 -15.69 -5.82 18.33
N THR A 354 -16.29 -4.92 17.55
CA THR A 354 -15.71 -4.33 16.33
C THR A 354 -14.39 -3.61 16.60
N ALA A 355 -14.30 -2.87 17.70
CA ALA A 355 -13.10 -2.15 18.11
C ALA A 355 -11.84 -3.04 18.14
N PHE A 356 -11.95 -4.24 18.70
CA PHE A 356 -10.83 -5.17 18.79
C PHE A 356 -10.54 -5.86 17.45
N LEU A 357 -11.55 -6.06 16.60
CA LEU A 357 -11.33 -6.56 15.24
C LEU A 357 -10.55 -5.55 14.40
N VAL A 358 -10.89 -4.26 14.49
CA VAL A 358 -10.16 -3.18 13.81
C VAL A 358 -8.72 -3.15 14.28
N TYR A 359 -8.48 -3.17 15.61
CA TYR A 359 -7.13 -3.34 16.15
C TYR A 359 -6.42 -4.56 15.55
N SER A 360 -7.08 -5.72 15.53
CA SER A 360 -6.48 -6.96 15.03
C SER A 360 -6.11 -6.87 13.54
N ILE A 361 -6.88 -6.13 12.74
CA ILE A 361 -6.55 -5.86 11.33
C ILE A 361 -5.31 -4.97 11.23
N VAL A 362 -5.28 -3.86 11.96
CA VAL A 362 -4.14 -2.93 11.96
C VAL A 362 -2.86 -3.61 12.46
N ASP A 363 -2.96 -4.41 13.53
CA ASP A 363 -1.88 -5.22 14.11
C ASP A 363 -1.25 -6.14 13.06
N VAL A 364 -2.06 -6.92 12.33
CA VAL A 364 -1.55 -7.80 11.26
C VAL A 364 -0.84 -6.99 10.18
N CYS A 365 -1.38 -5.82 9.78
CA CYS A 365 -0.75 -4.98 8.76
C CYS A 365 0.61 -4.44 9.20
N VAL A 366 0.75 -4.09 10.48
CA VAL A 366 2.00 -3.58 11.07
C VAL A 366 3.01 -4.70 11.28
N ASP A 367 2.57 -5.88 11.72
CA ASP A 367 3.42 -7.06 11.94
C ASP A 367 4.14 -7.50 10.66
N GLU A 368 3.52 -7.33 9.48
CA GLU A 368 4.13 -7.65 8.19
C GLU A 368 5.35 -6.76 7.85
N LEU A 369 5.48 -5.58 8.45
CA LEU A 369 6.61 -4.68 8.21
C LEU A 369 7.91 -5.16 8.88
N SER A 370 7.81 -5.87 10.01
CA SER A 370 8.96 -6.28 10.81
C SER A 370 9.89 -7.28 10.10
N PRO A 371 9.39 -8.35 9.45
CA PRO A 371 10.23 -9.23 8.62
C PRO A 371 10.95 -8.48 7.49
N ILE A 372 10.29 -7.51 6.86
CA ILE A 372 10.85 -6.71 5.75
C ILE A 372 12.01 -5.84 6.28
N ALA A 373 11.78 -5.09 7.35
CA ALA A 373 12.81 -4.24 7.98
C ALA A 373 14.05 -5.04 8.38
N HIS A 374 13.87 -6.19 9.03
CA HIS A 374 14.98 -7.03 9.46
C HIS A 374 15.70 -7.72 8.29
N THR A 375 15.01 -8.03 7.19
CA THR A 375 15.65 -8.54 5.96
C THR A 375 16.56 -7.47 5.35
N HIS A 376 16.16 -6.19 5.36
CA HIS A 376 17.08 -5.11 4.99
C HIS A 376 18.29 -5.03 5.93
N GLY A 377 18.09 -5.29 7.23
CA GLY A 377 19.17 -5.44 8.19
C GLY A 377 20.17 -6.54 7.80
N ALA A 378 19.67 -7.72 7.41
CA ALA A 378 20.51 -8.80 6.90
C ALA A 378 21.28 -8.37 5.63
N LYS A 379 20.63 -7.67 4.70
CA LYS A 379 21.30 -7.13 3.49
C LYS A 379 22.45 -6.20 3.84
N VAL A 380 22.23 -5.25 4.74
CA VAL A 380 23.27 -4.30 5.18
C VAL A 380 24.43 -5.03 5.87
N ALA A 381 24.14 -6.04 6.70
CA ALA A 381 25.16 -6.87 7.34
C ALA A 381 26.00 -7.66 6.32
N MET A 382 25.35 -8.28 5.34
CA MET A 382 26.03 -9.00 4.26
C MET A 382 26.88 -8.07 3.37
N LEU A 383 26.36 -6.89 3.00
CA LEU A 383 27.11 -5.88 2.26
C LEU A 383 28.32 -5.37 3.05
N SER A 384 28.17 -5.18 4.36
CA SER A 384 29.29 -4.82 5.25
C SER A 384 30.39 -5.88 5.24
N ARG A 385 30.00 -7.17 5.27
CA ARG A 385 30.95 -8.28 5.21
C ARG A 385 31.64 -8.38 3.84
N LEU A 386 30.90 -8.18 2.75
CA LEU A 386 31.43 -8.14 1.38
C LEU A 386 32.47 -7.03 1.19
N LEU A 387 32.19 -5.83 1.72
CA LEU A 387 33.13 -4.71 1.71
C LEU A 387 34.45 -5.07 2.42
N ARG A 388 34.38 -5.76 3.56
CA ARG A 388 35.59 -6.24 4.27
C ARG A 388 36.38 -7.28 3.47
N HIS A 389 35.70 -8.16 2.74
CA HIS A 389 36.36 -9.21 1.96
C HIS A 389 37.09 -8.69 0.71
N ASP A 390 36.47 -7.78 -0.03
CA ASP A 390 37.03 -7.25 -1.27
C ASP A 390 36.69 -5.76 -1.44
N PRO A 391 37.41 -4.86 -0.75
CA PRO A 391 37.18 -3.43 -0.88
C PRO A 391 37.42 -2.89 -2.29
N ARG A 392 38.26 -3.58 -3.09
CA ARG A 392 38.71 -3.11 -4.41
C ARG A 392 37.62 -3.22 -5.47
N ASN A 393 36.85 -4.31 -5.43
CA ASN A 393 35.78 -4.58 -6.41
C ASN A 393 34.37 -4.39 -5.85
N PHE A 394 34.24 -3.82 -4.65
CA PHE A 394 32.94 -3.59 -4.02
C PHE A 394 32.09 -2.60 -4.81
N LYS A 395 30.84 -2.97 -5.11
CA LYS A 395 29.89 -2.13 -5.84
C LYS A 395 29.11 -1.25 -4.88
N VAL A 396 29.54 0.00 -4.71
CA VAL A 396 28.89 0.98 -3.79
C VAL A 396 27.41 1.23 -4.13
N ASP A 397 27.01 1.10 -5.39
CA ASP A 397 25.61 1.26 -5.83
C ASP A 397 24.64 0.31 -5.12
N ARG A 398 25.12 -0.86 -4.67
CA ARG A 398 24.31 -1.82 -3.88
C ARG A 398 23.88 -1.23 -2.54
N LEU A 399 24.73 -0.43 -1.90
CA LEU A 399 24.38 0.30 -0.67
C LEU A 399 23.35 1.39 -0.96
N ALA A 400 23.51 2.14 -2.07
CA ALA A 400 22.56 3.17 -2.46
C ALA A 400 21.16 2.61 -2.75
N GLN A 401 21.09 1.46 -3.45
CA GLN A 401 19.83 0.75 -3.69
C GLN A 401 19.18 0.27 -2.39
N CYS A 402 19.97 -0.35 -1.49
CA CYS A 402 19.47 -0.80 -0.20
C CYS A 402 18.95 0.38 0.64
N SER A 403 19.67 1.51 0.67
CA SER A 403 19.23 2.74 1.34
C SER A 403 17.95 3.30 0.74
N LYS A 404 17.76 3.23 -0.58
CA LYS A 404 16.52 3.66 -1.23
C LYS A 404 15.33 2.80 -0.79
N GLU A 405 15.51 1.47 -0.71
CA GLU A 405 14.47 0.55 -0.23
C GLU A 405 14.10 0.82 1.23
N ILE A 406 15.10 1.00 2.12
CA ILE A 406 14.87 1.30 3.53
C ILE A 406 14.12 2.64 3.70
N LYS A 407 14.48 3.67 2.92
CA LYS A 407 13.74 4.94 2.89
C LYS A 407 12.30 4.75 2.43
N GLY A 408 12.07 3.88 1.45
CA GLY A 408 10.72 3.51 1.00
C GLY A 408 9.87 2.96 2.15
N LEU A 409 10.40 1.98 2.90
CA LEU A 409 9.72 1.43 4.08
C LEU A 409 9.49 2.50 5.16
N LYS A 410 10.49 3.36 5.41
CA LYS A 410 10.39 4.44 6.40
C LYS A 410 9.27 5.43 6.07
N LEU A 411 9.11 5.79 4.79
CA LEU A 411 8.05 6.71 4.36
C LEU A 411 6.63 6.22 4.68
N LEU A 412 6.46 4.90 4.86
CA LEU A 412 5.18 4.26 5.15
C LEU A 412 4.90 4.24 6.67
N CYS A 413 5.94 4.23 7.51
CA CYS A 413 5.81 4.17 8.97
C CYS A 413 5.20 5.45 9.56
N LYS A 414 5.60 6.63 9.07
CA LYS A 414 5.16 7.90 9.66
C LYS A 414 3.64 8.14 9.52
N PRO A 415 3.03 8.05 8.31
CA PRO A 415 1.58 8.21 8.18
C PRO A 415 0.79 7.16 8.97
N LEU A 416 1.29 5.92 9.01
CA LEU A 416 0.67 4.85 9.79
C LEU A 416 0.65 5.17 11.29
N ARG A 417 1.75 5.71 11.84
CA ARG A 417 1.82 6.16 13.23
C ARG A 417 0.85 7.31 13.51
N GLU A 418 0.77 8.29 12.61
CA GLU A 418 -0.16 9.44 12.72
C GLU A 418 -1.62 8.98 12.71
N MET A 419 -1.98 8.05 11.83
CA MET A 419 -3.30 7.42 11.82
C MET A 419 -3.59 6.66 13.12
N ILE A 420 -2.64 5.88 13.65
CA ILE A 420 -2.84 5.19 14.94
C ILE A 420 -3.03 6.20 16.09
N THR A 421 -2.34 7.34 16.05
CA THR A 421 -2.59 8.45 17.00
C THR A 421 -4.04 8.93 16.91
N GLN A 422 -4.56 9.15 15.69
CA GLN A 422 -5.95 9.55 15.49
C GLN A 422 -6.94 8.51 16.05
N LEU A 423 -6.67 7.22 15.86
CA LEU A 423 -7.48 6.14 16.45
C LEU A 423 -7.47 6.19 17.98
N ILE A 424 -6.31 6.42 18.60
CA ILE A 424 -6.15 6.50 20.06
C ILE A 424 -6.87 7.73 20.65
N GLU A 425 -6.90 8.84 19.92
CA GLU A 425 -7.53 10.10 20.34
C GLU A 425 -9.04 10.13 20.08
N SER A 426 -9.55 9.29 19.18
CA SER A 426 -10.97 9.24 18.84
C SER A 426 -11.84 8.69 19.98
N SER A 427 -13.10 9.12 20.02
CA SER A 427 -14.11 8.62 20.96
C SER A 427 -14.67 7.24 20.58
N ASP A 428 -14.35 6.74 19.38
CA ASP A 428 -14.93 5.50 18.85
C ASP A 428 -14.29 4.24 19.46
N PHE A 429 -13.13 4.39 20.12
CA PHE A 429 -12.42 3.31 20.79
C PHE A 429 -12.18 3.65 22.26
N GLU A 430 -12.56 2.74 23.15
CA GLU A 430 -12.45 2.95 24.59
C GLU A 430 -11.77 1.78 25.32
N GLY A 431 -11.37 2.04 26.56
CA GLY A 431 -10.96 1.01 27.52
C GLY A 431 -9.68 0.26 27.14
N GLU A 432 -9.77 -1.07 27.08
CA GLU A 432 -8.62 -1.94 26.86
C GLU A 432 -8.07 -1.83 25.42
N THR A 433 -8.92 -1.58 24.43
CA THR A 433 -8.53 -1.45 23.01
C THR A 433 -7.49 -0.35 22.80
N LEU A 434 -7.58 0.75 23.56
CA LEU A 434 -6.59 1.84 23.49
C LEU A 434 -5.18 1.39 23.90
N ARG A 435 -5.07 0.44 24.84
CA ARG A 435 -3.76 -0.12 25.22
C ARG A 435 -3.16 -0.94 24.09
N TYR A 436 -4.00 -1.67 23.36
CA TYR A 436 -3.60 -2.45 22.20
C TYR A 436 -3.15 -1.55 21.04
N PHE A 437 -3.85 -0.46 20.75
CA PHE A 437 -3.37 0.50 19.74
C PHE A 437 -2.04 1.16 20.11
N ARG A 438 -1.77 1.43 21.40
CA ARG A 438 -0.46 1.93 21.84
C ARG A 438 0.67 0.92 21.59
N ASP A 439 0.43 -0.36 21.83
CA ASP A 439 1.39 -1.43 21.52
C ASP A 439 1.73 -1.46 20.02
N VAL A 440 0.70 -1.34 19.16
CA VAL A 440 0.89 -1.24 17.71
C VAL A 440 1.65 0.04 17.32
N GLN A 441 1.36 1.17 17.96
CA GLN A 441 2.09 2.43 17.75
C GLN A 441 3.57 2.29 18.12
N ASP A 442 3.87 1.61 19.23
CA ASP A 442 5.23 1.30 19.67
C ASP A 442 5.93 0.38 18.67
N HIS A 443 5.24 -0.64 18.14
CA HIS A 443 5.77 -1.52 17.08
C HIS A 443 6.17 -0.73 15.82
N VAL A 444 5.30 0.16 15.33
CA VAL A 444 5.61 1.04 14.19
C VAL A 444 6.81 1.93 14.49
N THR A 445 6.90 2.47 15.71
CA THR A 445 8.01 3.32 16.14
C THR A 445 9.33 2.55 16.16
N VAL A 446 9.34 1.32 16.67
CA VAL A 446 10.54 0.44 16.65
C VAL A 446 10.98 0.13 15.22
N ILE A 447 10.04 -0.05 14.29
CA ILE A 447 10.36 -0.26 12.86
C ILE A 447 10.97 1.01 12.24
N ASP A 448 10.40 2.19 12.51
CA ASP A 448 10.90 3.49 12.05
C ASP A 448 12.35 3.74 12.53
N GLU A 449 12.61 3.54 13.83
CA GLU A 449 13.94 3.63 14.43
C GLU A 449 14.93 2.59 13.87
N THR A 450 14.44 1.40 13.55
CA THR A 450 15.26 0.37 12.89
C THR A 450 15.66 0.81 11.49
N CYS A 451 14.75 1.43 10.73
CA CYS A 451 15.07 2.00 9.42
C CYS A 451 16.14 3.09 9.54
N ASP A 452 16.05 3.97 10.55
CA ASP A 452 17.07 5.01 10.79
C ASP A 452 18.45 4.42 11.09
N ARG A 453 18.53 3.46 12.01
CA ARG A 453 19.79 2.78 12.32
C ARG A 453 20.41 2.12 11.09
N LEU A 454 19.59 1.54 10.21
CA LEU A 454 20.07 0.94 8.96
C LEU A 454 20.56 1.97 7.94
N LEU A 455 19.89 3.12 7.83
CA LEU A 455 20.33 4.21 6.95
C LEU A 455 21.66 4.81 7.42
N ASP A 456 21.82 5.04 8.72
CA ASP A 456 23.07 5.49 9.31
C ASP A 456 24.19 4.46 9.07
N ARG A 457 23.87 3.16 9.22
CA ARG A 457 24.82 2.09 8.93
C ARG A 457 25.23 2.09 7.46
N CYS A 458 24.30 2.25 6.53
CA CYS A 458 24.62 2.39 5.11
C CYS A 458 25.55 3.58 4.85
N GLN A 459 25.29 4.73 5.46
CA GLN A 459 26.14 5.93 5.32
C GLN A 459 27.55 5.67 5.87
N SER A 460 27.66 5.01 7.03
CA SER A 460 28.94 4.59 7.59
C SER A 460 29.71 3.66 6.63
N LEU A 461 29.03 2.70 6.01
CA LEU A 461 29.67 1.77 5.07
C LEU A 461 30.14 2.45 3.78
N VAL A 462 29.43 3.47 3.31
CA VAL A 462 29.88 4.31 2.18
C VAL A 462 31.17 5.05 2.57
N ASN A 463 31.23 5.61 3.78
CA ASN A 463 32.44 6.26 4.28
C ASN A 463 33.61 5.25 4.44
N ASP A 464 33.35 4.06 4.97
CA ASP A 464 34.34 2.98 5.09
C ASP A 464 34.91 2.58 3.72
N TYR A 465 34.04 2.50 2.71
CA TYR A 465 34.46 2.24 1.32
C TYR A 465 35.37 3.35 0.78
N HIS A 466 35.00 4.63 0.96
CA HIS A 466 35.84 5.75 0.54
C HIS A 466 37.20 5.75 1.27
N ASN A 467 37.21 5.48 2.58
CA ASN A 467 38.44 5.38 3.37
C ASN A 467 39.36 4.24 2.86
N ALA A 468 38.79 3.06 2.59
CA ALA A 468 39.54 1.94 2.01
C ALA A 468 40.10 2.29 0.63
N ARG A 469 39.32 2.99 -0.21
CA ARG A 469 39.74 3.44 -1.54
C ARG A 469 40.86 4.48 -1.46
N HIS A 470 40.78 5.44 -0.55
CA HIS A 470 41.83 6.43 -0.31
C HIS A 470 43.11 5.78 0.23
N ALA A 471 43.00 4.82 1.15
CA ALA A 471 44.16 4.06 1.62
C ALA A 471 44.86 3.33 0.46
N GLN A 472 44.10 2.70 -0.44
CA GLN A 472 44.65 2.06 -1.63
C GLN A 472 45.32 3.07 -2.59
N GLN A 473 44.69 4.23 -2.84
CA GLN A 473 45.28 5.27 -3.68
C GLN A 473 46.60 5.79 -3.10
N ASN A 474 46.64 5.97 -1.77
CA ASN A 474 47.86 6.37 -1.07
C ASN A 474 48.95 5.31 -1.23
N GLU A 475 48.64 4.02 -1.06
CA GLU A 475 49.59 2.92 -1.27
C GLU A 475 50.16 2.89 -2.70
N VAL A 476 49.31 3.08 -3.72
CA VAL A 476 49.74 3.15 -5.13
C VAL A 476 50.63 4.36 -5.37
N SER A 477 50.26 5.53 -4.83
CA SER A 477 51.05 6.76 -4.93
C SER A 477 52.42 6.62 -4.24
N TYR A 478 52.46 6.01 -3.05
CA TYR A 478 53.70 5.72 -2.34
C TYR A 478 54.62 4.80 -3.14
N THR A 479 54.07 3.75 -3.74
CA THR A 479 54.83 2.81 -4.57
C THR A 479 55.41 3.52 -5.81
N LEU A 480 54.60 4.32 -6.50
CA LEU A 480 55.06 5.09 -7.66
C LEU A 480 56.14 6.12 -7.28
N THR A 481 55.97 6.80 -6.14
CA THR A 481 56.91 7.80 -5.64
C THR A 481 58.24 7.17 -5.25
N LEU A 482 58.22 5.99 -4.60
CA LEU A 482 59.42 5.23 -4.26
C LEU A 482 60.20 4.86 -5.54
N VAL A 483 59.51 4.32 -6.54
CA VAL A 483 60.12 3.98 -7.84
C VAL A 483 60.68 5.25 -8.50
N ALA A 484 59.89 6.33 -8.61
CA ALA A 484 60.33 7.57 -9.23
C ALA A 484 61.54 8.20 -8.53
N THR A 485 61.60 8.18 -7.19
CA THR A 485 62.70 8.79 -6.43
C THR A 485 64.01 8.03 -6.62
N VAL A 486 63.95 6.71 -6.83
CA VAL A 486 65.14 5.89 -7.14
C VAL A 486 65.59 6.10 -8.59
N PHE A 487 64.66 6.17 -9.55
CA PHE A 487 65.00 6.23 -10.98
C PHE A 487 65.28 7.63 -11.52
N LEU A 488 64.63 8.69 -11.02
CA LEU A 488 64.75 10.04 -11.57
C LEU A 488 66.19 10.60 -11.50
N PRO A 489 66.93 10.46 -10.38
CA PRO A 489 68.35 10.83 -10.33
C PRO A 489 69.22 10.00 -11.27
N ALA A 490 68.97 8.69 -11.36
CA ALA A 490 69.71 7.79 -12.25
C ALA A 490 69.46 8.14 -13.73
N GLN A 491 68.22 8.47 -14.10
CA GLN A 491 67.83 8.89 -15.44
C GLN A 491 68.45 10.24 -15.79
N PHE A 492 68.48 11.20 -14.85
CA PHE A 492 69.16 12.47 -15.04
C PHE A 492 70.66 12.27 -15.31
N LEU A 493 71.33 11.45 -14.49
CA LEU A 493 72.75 11.14 -14.66
C LEU A 493 73.02 10.45 -16.00
N THR A 494 72.19 9.47 -16.38
CA THR A 494 72.30 8.79 -17.68
C THR A 494 72.09 9.78 -18.83
N GLY A 495 71.14 10.70 -18.71
CA GLY A 495 70.90 11.76 -19.69
C GLY A 495 72.10 12.72 -19.83
N LEU A 496 72.69 13.14 -18.71
CA LEU A 496 73.87 14.03 -18.69
C LEU A 496 75.08 13.40 -19.41
N TYR A 497 75.41 12.15 -19.09
CA TYR A 497 76.51 11.42 -19.73
C TYR A 497 76.15 10.84 -21.10
N GLY A 498 74.87 10.92 -21.51
CA GLY A 498 74.40 10.58 -22.85
C GLY A 498 74.47 11.73 -23.86
N MET A 499 74.95 12.91 -23.45
CA MET A 499 75.08 14.08 -24.33
C MET A 499 76.37 14.00 -25.18
N ASN A 500 76.27 14.38 -26.45
CA ASN A 500 77.41 14.36 -27.38
C ASN A 500 78.33 15.59 -27.24
N PHE A 501 79.00 15.75 -26.10
CA PHE A 501 80.00 16.81 -25.90
C PHE A 501 81.43 16.29 -26.07
N VAL A 502 82.31 17.15 -26.61
CA VAL A 502 83.70 16.80 -26.89
C VAL A 502 84.59 16.87 -25.64
N ASN A 503 84.31 17.78 -24.71
CA ASN A 503 85.14 18.01 -23.52
C ASN A 503 84.42 17.58 -22.23
N MET A 504 84.37 16.28 -21.96
CA MET A 504 83.90 15.67 -20.71
C MET A 504 85.05 14.89 -20.07
N PRO A 505 85.82 15.48 -19.14
CA PRO A 505 87.02 14.86 -18.58
C PRO A 505 86.73 13.52 -17.88
N GLU A 506 85.51 13.32 -17.38
CA GLU A 506 85.08 12.11 -16.68
C GLU A 506 84.99 10.87 -17.59
N LEU A 507 84.81 11.05 -18.91
CA LEU A 507 84.74 9.94 -19.89
C LEU A 507 86.12 9.35 -20.21
N GLN A 508 87.21 10.11 -19.96
CA GLN A 508 88.58 9.68 -20.25
C GLN A 508 89.23 8.91 -19.08
N LEU A 509 88.53 8.77 -17.95
CA LEU A 509 89.00 8.02 -16.79
C LEU A 509 88.91 6.50 -17.05
N GLU A 510 90.00 5.77 -16.81
CA GLU A 510 90.10 4.30 -17.03
C GLU A 510 89.02 3.49 -16.27
N HIS A 511 88.56 4.00 -15.12
CA HIS A 511 87.50 3.39 -14.31
C HIS A 511 86.20 4.20 -14.26
N GLY A 512 86.01 5.19 -15.15
CA GLY A 512 84.87 6.10 -15.13
C GLY A 512 83.50 5.39 -15.14
N TYR A 513 83.37 4.31 -15.93
CA TYR A 513 82.14 3.51 -15.99
C TYR A 513 81.80 2.80 -14.66
N MET A 514 82.81 2.27 -13.96
CA MET A 514 82.61 1.62 -12.65
C MET A 514 82.29 2.65 -11.56
N ILE A 515 82.96 3.81 -11.60
CA ILE A 515 82.70 4.92 -10.68
C ILE A 515 81.26 5.43 -10.84
N TRP A 516 80.77 5.53 -12.09
CA TRP A 516 79.39 5.92 -12.37
C TRP A 516 78.36 4.98 -11.75
N TRP A 517 78.49 3.66 -11.95
CA TRP A 517 77.60 2.68 -11.31
C TRP A 517 77.68 2.74 -9.79
N GLY A 518 78.87 2.97 -9.23
CA GLY A 518 79.06 3.20 -7.80
C GLY A 518 78.21 4.37 -7.29
N VAL A 519 78.30 5.53 -7.95
CA VAL A 519 77.53 6.74 -7.59
C VAL A 519 76.02 6.49 -7.68
N VAL A 520 75.54 5.89 -8.77
CA VAL A 520 74.12 5.58 -8.95
C VAL A 520 73.62 4.61 -7.87
N SER A 521 74.37 3.55 -7.58
CA SER A 521 74.03 2.62 -6.50
C SER A 521 74.06 3.28 -5.12
N THR A 522 74.99 4.20 -4.86
CA THR A 522 75.02 4.96 -3.60
C THR A 522 73.80 5.88 -3.46
N ILE A 523 73.37 6.56 -4.52
CA ILE A 523 72.17 7.41 -4.49
C ILE A 523 70.90 6.55 -4.29
N ALA A 524 70.78 5.43 -5.01
CA ALA A 524 69.65 4.52 -4.88
C ALA A 524 69.56 3.91 -3.46
N THR A 525 70.68 3.44 -2.91
CA THR A 525 70.70 2.88 -1.54
C THR A 525 70.49 3.96 -0.49
N GLY A 526 71.06 5.16 -0.66
CA GLY A 526 70.87 6.29 0.24
C GLY A 526 69.41 6.75 0.31
N THR A 527 68.74 6.84 -0.83
CA THR A 527 67.31 7.21 -0.90
C THR A 527 66.41 6.16 -0.26
N ILE A 528 66.63 4.86 -0.53
CA ILE A 528 65.87 3.77 0.12
C ILE A 528 66.08 3.79 1.64
N THR A 529 67.32 3.96 2.09
CA THR A 529 67.67 4.01 3.52
C THR A 529 66.99 5.18 4.21
N TYR A 530 66.95 6.35 3.57
CA TYR A 530 66.24 7.53 4.08
C TYR A 530 64.74 7.28 4.27
N PHE A 531 64.07 6.69 3.26
CA PHE A 531 62.64 6.39 3.36
C PHE A 531 62.30 5.33 4.40
N LYS A 532 63.17 4.33 4.56
CA LYS A 532 63.02 3.26 5.56
C LYS A 532 63.23 3.76 6.99
N PHE A 533 64.34 4.43 7.27
CA PHE A 533 64.72 4.75 8.66
C PHE A 533 64.19 6.09 9.16
N TYR A 534 64.08 7.11 8.31
CA TYR A 534 63.72 8.46 8.75
C TYR A 534 62.22 8.74 8.59
N LYS A 535 61.65 8.38 7.44
CA LYS A 535 60.22 8.57 7.16
C LYS A 535 59.33 7.43 7.65
N LYS A 536 59.89 6.24 7.91
CA LYS A 536 59.14 5.00 8.24
C LYS A 536 58.04 4.69 7.22
N TRP A 537 58.31 4.98 5.95
CA TRP A 537 57.37 4.70 4.84
C TRP A 537 57.55 3.27 4.29
N LEU A 538 58.64 2.62 4.70
CA LEU A 538 59.07 1.25 4.45
C LEU A 538 59.28 0.60 5.82
#